data_AF-A0A2I1FH01-F1
#
_entry.id   AF-A0A2I1FH01-F1
#
_cell.length_a   1.000
_cell.length_b   1.000
_cell.length_c   1.000
_cell.angle_alpha   90.00
_cell.angle_beta   90.00
_cell.angle_gamma   90.00
#
_symmetry.space_group_name_H-M   'P 1'
#
loop_
_entity.id
_entity.type
_entity.pdbx_description
1 polymer ?
#
loop_
_entity_poly.entity_id
_entity_poly.type
_entity_poly.pdbx_seq_one_letter_code
_entity_poly.pdbx_strand_id
1 'polypeptide(L)'
;MNTAIDTSEEEILTWVNDNKKAFIKDFFGPFHDIFDHYLLEVVNCKKVDEYIEVEQKYISTTISKPGKIPIRLNKTEMKVPAVYYFLALFLIKWAGAHTQCMIETLLYRERTAEVKYEQIKMQNAEILKNFEDLENFTADASLTSGLMIQDLENRIRNLEADVIAKERIILEKNEANNILWEKIKALETKEEKSTGQVTNMKIDNKTQKKKKRPNNKKRKRARSITKTGTITDIVIDKKIKIKNIWKNILPRSHVTSHFMMYLGDR
;
A
#
# COMPACT_ATOMS: atom_id res chain seq x y z
N MET A 1 -9.79 -15.96 -7.48
CA MET A 1 -8.82 -16.87 -8.14
C MET A 1 -7.89 -17.38 -7.06
N ASN A 2 -8.02 -18.65 -6.68
CA ASN A 2 -7.06 -19.31 -5.79
C ASN A 2 -5.83 -19.67 -6.64
N THR A 3 -4.83 -18.80 -6.70
CA THR A 3 -3.47 -19.21 -7.08
C THR A 3 -2.87 -19.94 -5.89
N ALA A 4 -3.30 -21.19 -5.71
CA ALA A 4 -2.46 -22.17 -5.03
C ALA A 4 -1.15 -22.18 -5.82
N ILE A 5 -0.04 -21.85 -5.14
CA ILE A 5 1.29 -22.08 -5.68
C ILE A 5 1.39 -23.59 -5.77
N ASP A 6 1.08 -24.13 -6.94
CA ASP A 6 1.24 -25.53 -7.28
C ASP A 6 2.77 -25.74 -7.35
N THR A 7 3.37 -25.87 -6.16
CA THR A 7 4.78 -26.20 -6.05
C THR A 7 4.87 -27.60 -6.60
N SER A 8 5.41 -27.75 -7.80
CA SER A 8 5.38 -29.03 -8.47
C SER A 8 6.06 -30.06 -7.57
N GLU A 9 5.46 -31.24 -7.42
CA GLU A 9 6.07 -32.33 -6.63
C GLU A 9 7.52 -32.60 -7.08
N GLU A 10 7.81 -32.31 -8.35
CA GLU A 10 9.13 -32.37 -8.96
C GLU A 10 10.14 -31.34 -8.40
N GLU A 11 9.72 -30.10 -8.13
CA GLU A 11 10.55 -29.09 -7.47
C GLU A 11 10.90 -29.51 -6.03
N ILE A 12 9.93 -30.03 -5.29
CA ILE A 12 10.13 -30.53 -3.92
C ILE A 12 11.10 -31.71 -3.95
N LEU A 13 10.89 -32.67 -4.86
CA LEU A 13 11.75 -33.84 -5.00
C LEU A 13 13.19 -33.46 -5.35
N THR A 14 13.37 -32.49 -6.26
CA THR A 14 14.68 -31.98 -6.66
C THR A 14 15.37 -31.31 -5.48
N TRP A 15 14.67 -30.43 -4.75
CA TRP A 15 15.21 -29.78 -3.55
C TRP A 15 15.61 -30.79 -2.47
N VAL A 16 14.79 -31.82 -2.21
CA VAL A 16 15.11 -32.89 -1.25
C VAL A 16 16.37 -33.65 -1.69
N ASN A 17 16.47 -34.00 -2.97
CA ASN A 17 17.61 -34.72 -3.51
C ASN A 17 18.91 -33.91 -3.43
N ASP A 18 18.85 -32.61 -3.71
CA ASP A 18 20.03 -31.75 -3.66
C ASP A 18 20.49 -31.50 -2.22
N ASN A 19 19.56 -31.30 -1.28
CA ASN A 19 19.90 -31.24 0.14
C ASN A 19 20.51 -32.56 0.63
N LYS A 20 19.94 -33.70 0.25
CA LYS A 20 20.50 -35.02 0.59
C LYS A 20 21.93 -35.16 0.08
N LYS A 21 22.20 -34.77 -1.18
CA LYS A 21 23.56 -34.80 -1.75
C LYS A 21 24.51 -33.89 -0.97
N ALA A 22 24.08 -32.68 -0.62
CA ALA A 22 24.88 -31.75 0.16
C ALA A 22 25.24 -32.32 1.54
N PHE A 23 24.25 -32.84 2.28
CA PHE A 23 24.50 -33.44 3.59
C PHE A 23 25.38 -34.69 3.53
N ILE A 24 25.18 -35.56 2.55
CA ILE A 24 26.07 -36.72 2.34
C ILE A 24 27.50 -36.24 2.06
N LYS A 25 27.67 -35.23 1.21
CA LYS A 25 28.98 -34.65 0.92
C LYS A 25 29.62 -34.02 2.16
N ASP A 26 28.85 -33.30 2.97
CA ASP A 26 29.34 -32.67 4.20
C ASP A 26 29.72 -33.71 5.26
N PHE A 27 29.00 -34.83 5.34
CA PHE A 27 29.32 -35.92 6.26
C PHE A 27 30.60 -36.68 5.86
N PHE A 28 30.75 -37.02 4.57
CA PHE A 28 31.91 -37.78 4.08
C PHE A 28 33.10 -36.90 3.69
N GLY A 29 32.92 -35.60 3.49
CA GLY A 29 33.99 -34.67 3.08
C GLY A 29 35.17 -34.67 4.05
N PRO A 30 34.95 -34.51 5.37
CA PRO A 30 36.00 -34.59 6.38
C PRO A 30 36.58 -36.00 6.57
N PHE A 31 35.98 -37.03 5.95
CA PHE A 31 36.30 -38.42 6.23
C PHE A 31 37.72 -38.83 5.82
N HIS A 32 38.27 -38.19 4.78
CA HIS A 32 39.65 -38.38 4.37
C HIS A 32 40.64 -37.83 5.42
N ASP A 33 40.38 -36.62 5.94
CA ASP A 33 41.22 -35.99 6.96
C ASP A 33 41.22 -36.80 8.27
N ILE A 34 40.09 -37.43 8.62
CA ILE A 34 39.98 -38.34 9.78
C ILE A 34 40.86 -39.58 9.62
N PHE A 35 40.83 -40.17 8.42
CA PHE A 35 41.59 -41.38 8.13
C PHE A 35 43.09 -41.12 8.30
N ASP A 36 43.56 -39.99 7.80
CA ASP A 36 44.99 -39.67 7.76
C ASP A 36 45.52 -39.11 9.09
N HIS A 37 44.71 -38.42 9.90
CA HIS A 37 45.17 -37.77 11.13
C HIS A 37 44.71 -38.44 12.43
N TYR A 38 43.47 -38.95 12.49
CA TYR A 38 42.92 -39.47 13.75
C TYR A 38 43.10 -40.98 13.90
N LEU A 39 42.93 -41.74 12.82
CA LEU A 39 43.03 -43.21 12.90
C LEU A 39 44.45 -43.69 13.21
N LEU A 40 45.49 -42.94 12.82
CA LEU A 40 46.88 -43.28 13.16
C LEU A 40 47.10 -43.23 14.69
N GLU A 41 46.59 -42.20 15.37
CA GLU A 41 46.67 -42.08 16.84
C GLU A 41 45.84 -43.18 17.53
N VAL A 42 44.67 -43.51 17.00
CA VAL A 42 43.80 -44.59 17.52
C VAL A 42 44.45 -45.97 17.35
N VAL A 43 45.09 -46.25 16.22
CA VAL A 43 45.76 -47.54 15.96
C VAL A 43 46.95 -47.77 16.89
N ASN A 44 47.61 -46.70 17.31
CA ASN A 44 48.74 -46.76 18.23
C ASN A 44 48.32 -46.99 19.69
N CYS A 45 47.03 -46.87 20.02
CA CYS A 45 46.51 -47.13 21.37
C CYS A 45 46.58 -48.61 21.71
N LYS A 46 47.29 -48.94 22.80
CA LYS A 46 47.41 -50.31 23.33
C LYS A 46 46.54 -50.50 24.57
N LYS A 47 46.25 -49.41 25.27
CA LYS A 47 45.44 -49.40 26.49
C LYS A 47 44.20 -48.54 26.31
N VAL A 48 43.21 -48.81 27.15
CA VAL A 48 41.93 -48.07 27.17
C VAL A 48 42.14 -46.61 27.56
N ASP A 49 43.07 -46.33 28.49
CA ASP A 49 43.33 -44.97 28.97
C ASP A 49 43.90 -44.08 27.85
N GLU A 50 44.85 -44.61 27.06
CA GLU A 50 45.41 -43.94 25.86
C GLU A 50 44.30 -43.62 24.84
N TYR A 51 43.39 -44.56 24.62
CA TYR A 51 42.24 -44.35 23.74
C TYR A 51 41.29 -43.26 24.27
N ILE A 52 41.04 -43.21 25.58
CA ILE A 52 40.16 -42.19 26.19
C ILE A 52 40.73 -40.78 25.98
N GLU A 53 42.05 -40.61 26.10
CA GLU A 53 42.72 -39.32 25.84
C GLU A 53 42.55 -38.87 24.38
N VAL A 54 42.74 -39.79 23.43
CA VAL A 54 42.54 -39.53 21.99
C VAL A 54 41.07 -39.19 21.70
N GLU A 55 40.13 -39.90 22.30
CA GLU A 55 38.70 -39.63 22.16
C GLU A 55 38.34 -38.21 22.66
N GLN A 56 38.84 -37.84 23.85
CA GLN A 56 38.60 -36.51 24.43
C GLN A 56 39.16 -35.38 23.56
N LYS A 57 40.35 -35.58 22.99
CA LYS A 57 41.03 -34.60 22.14
C LYS A 57 40.24 -34.27 20.87
N TYR A 58 39.56 -35.25 20.28
CA TYR A 58 38.97 -35.10 18.94
C TYR A 58 37.45 -35.07 18.88
N ILE A 59 36.74 -35.72 19.81
CA ILE A 59 35.28 -35.86 19.73
C ILE A 59 34.56 -34.92 20.71
N SER A 60 35.27 -34.38 21.72
CA SER A 60 34.76 -33.54 22.80
C SER A 60 33.61 -34.20 23.59
N THR A 61 33.81 -34.29 24.89
CA THR A 61 33.09 -35.18 25.82
C THR A 61 31.62 -34.85 26.02
N THR A 62 30.72 -35.54 25.31
CA THR A 62 29.33 -35.70 25.77
C THR A 62 28.55 -36.90 25.23
N ILE A 63 29.08 -37.66 24.25
CA ILE A 63 28.22 -38.63 23.53
C ILE A 63 28.12 -39.98 24.24
N SER A 64 29.09 -40.34 25.09
CA SER A 64 28.99 -41.54 25.90
C SER A 64 30.16 -41.59 26.88
N LYS A 65 29.89 -41.68 28.19
CA LYS A 65 30.89 -42.24 29.12
C LYS A 65 31.28 -43.58 28.53
N PRO A 66 32.58 -43.91 28.37
CA PRO A 66 33.00 -45.17 27.79
C PRO A 66 32.22 -46.28 28.49
N GLY A 67 31.25 -46.86 27.78
CA GLY A 67 30.41 -47.91 28.34
C GLY A 67 31.33 -49.03 28.81
N LYS A 68 30.95 -49.75 29.88
CA LYS A 68 31.70 -50.94 30.31
C LYS A 68 32.03 -51.76 29.07
N ILE A 69 33.33 -51.89 28.79
CA ILE A 69 33.83 -52.73 27.69
C ILE A 69 33.08 -54.05 27.80
N PRO A 70 32.39 -54.51 26.75
CA PRO A 70 31.61 -55.73 26.83
C PRO A 70 32.48 -56.84 27.41
N ILE A 71 32.06 -57.42 28.55
CA ILE A 71 32.82 -58.43 29.33
C ILE A 71 33.25 -59.62 28.45
N ARG A 72 32.57 -59.82 27.31
CA ARG A 72 32.89 -60.81 26.27
C ARG A 72 34.27 -60.61 25.60
N LEU A 73 34.90 -59.45 25.70
CA LEU A 73 36.22 -59.15 25.11
C LEU A 73 37.41 -59.74 25.89
N ASN A 74 37.19 -60.21 27.12
CA ASN A 74 38.24 -60.83 27.94
C ASN A 74 38.25 -62.36 27.84
N LYS A 75 37.48 -62.95 26.91
CA LYS A 75 37.52 -64.40 26.66
C LYS A 75 38.68 -64.72 25.74
N THR A 76 39.54 -65.65 26.16
CA THR A 76 40.73 -66.12 25.44
C THR A 76 40.43 -66.69 24.04
N GLU A 77 39.17 -67.08 23.78
CA GLU A 77 38.73 -67.73 22.54
C GLU A 77 38.42 -66.75 21.38
N MET A 78 38.21 -65.46 21.65
CA MET A 78 38.00 -64.43 20.62
C MET A 78 38.87 -63.20 20.91
N LYS A 79 40.19 -63.32 20.70
CA LYS A 79 41.11 -62.18 20.75
C LYS A 79 40.94 -61.33 19.48
N VAL A 80 39.90 -60.50 19.43
CA VAL A 80 39.87 -59.38 18.47
C VAL A 80 40.97 -58.41 18.91
N PRO A 81 41.95 -58.07 18.04
CA PRO A 81 42.97 -57.11 18.38
C PRO A 81 42.35 -55.78 18.87
N ALA A 82 42.83 -55.26 20.00
CA ALA A 82 42.28 -54.05 20.63
C ALA A 82 42.18 -52.86 19.66
N VAL A 83 43.09 -52.79 18.70
CA VAL A 83 43.12 -51.82 17.60
C VAL A 83 41.79 -51.77 16.83
N TYR A 84 41.22 -52.92 16.43
CA TYR A 84 39.96 -52.93 15.68
C TYR A 84 38.77 -52.47 16.53
N TYR A 85 38.82 -52.72 17.84
CA TYR A 85 37.80 -52.25 18.76
C TYR A 85 37.84 -50.74 18.95
N PHE A 86 39.03 -50.18 19.19
CA PHE A 86 39.22 -48.73 19.33
C PHE A 86 38.87 -47.99 18.04
N LEU A 87 39.24 -48.53 16.88
CA LEU A 87 38.84 -47.99 15.57
C LEU A 87 37.31 -47.96 15.41
N ALA A 88 36.63 -49.08 15.66
CA ALA A 88 35.19 -49.16 15.50
C ALA A 88 34.46 -48.21 16.46
N LEU A 89 34.88 -48.17 17.73
CA LEU A 89 34.30 -47.26 18.72
C LEU A 89 34.50 -45.79 18.34
N PHE A 90 35.72 -45.42 17.95
CA PHE A 90 36.05 -44.06 17.56
C PHE A 90 35.18 -43.60 16.38
N LEU A 91 35.12 -44.41 15.32
CA LEU A 91 34.34 -44.10 14.12
C LEU A 91 32.84 -43.97 14.41
N ILE A 92 32.28 -44.85 15.25
CA ILE A 92 30.86 -44.78 15.64
C ILE A 92 30.58 -43.49 16.42
N LYS A 93 31.43 -43.16 17.40
CA LYS A 93 31.25 -41.96 18.23
C LYS A 93 31.44 -40.68 17.41
N TRP A 94 32.46 -40.66 16.54
CA TRP A 94 32.72 -39.55 15.64
C TRP A 94 31.54 -39.32 14.69
N ALA A 95 31.04 -40.38 14.06
CA ALA A 95 29.88 -40.32 13.17
C ALA A 95 28.64 -39.80 13.93
N GLY A 96 28.43 -40.26 15.16
CA GLY A 96 27.37 -39.75 16.04
C GLY A 96 27.50 -38.25 16.31
N ALA A 97 28.69 -37.78 16.66
CA ALA A 97 28.97 -36.36 16.93
C ALA A 97 28.68 -35.48 15.72
N HIS A 98 29.20 -35.88 14.58
CA HIS A 98 29.02 -35.14 13.34
C HIS A 98 27.54 -35.13 12.91
N THR A 99 26.85 -36.26 13.03
CA THR A 99 25.41 -36.35 12.72
C THR A 99 24.60 -35.44 13.63
N GLN A 100 24.91 -35.39 14.93
CA GLN A 100 24.26 -34.49 15.87
C GLN A 100 24.41 -33.02 15.45
N CYS A 101 25.63 -32.59 15.10
CA CYS A 101 25.89 -31.22 14.64
C CYS A 101 25.08 -30.87 13.38
N MET A 102 24.98 -31.81 12.43
CA MET A 102 24.17 -31.63 11.21
C MET A 102 22.67 -31.51 11.53
N ILE A 103 22.15 -32.35 12.44
CA ILE A 103 20.75 -32.29 12.89
C ILE A 103 20.46 -30.95 13.58
N GLU A 104 21.34 -30.48 14.47
CA GLU A 104 21.19 -29.19 15.14
C GLU A 104 21.15 -28.03 14.14
N THR A 105 22.03 -28.07 13.12
CA THR A 105 22.06 -27.08 12.04
C THR A 105 20.76 -27.08 11.24
N LEU A 106 20.23 -28.26 10.91
CA LEU A 106 18.95 -28.43 10.22
C LEU A 106 17.78 -27.85 11.04
N LEU A 107 17.69 -28.23 12.31
CA LEU A 107 16.65 -27.75 13.22
C LEU A 107 16.69 -26.23 13.38
N TYR A 108 17.88 -25.64 13.44
CA TYR A 108 18.03 -24.19 13.51
C TYR A 108 17.54 -23.49 12.24
N ARG A 109 17.89 -24.02 11.06
CA ARG A 109 17.42 -23.48 9.78
C ARG A 109 15.90 -23.54 9.69
N GLU A 110 15.30 -24.66 10.09
CA GLU A 110 13.85 -24.86 10.05
C GLU A 110 13.12 -23.86 10.95
N ARG A 111 13.54 -23.72 12.21
CA ARG A 111 12.96 -22.73 13.14
C ARG A 111 13.04 -21.31 12.59
N THR A 112 14.15 -20.97 11.93
CA THR A 112 14.34 -19.64 11.33
C THR A 112 13.42 -19.42 10.14
N ALA A 113 13.19 -20.46 9.33
CA ALA A 113 12.25 -20.41 8.20
C ALA A 113 10.80 -20.27 8.67
N GLU A 114 10.40 -21.03 9.70
CA GLU A 114 9.07 -20.98 10.30
C GLU A 114 8.73 -19.57 10.82
N VAL A 115 9.65 -18.94 11.56
CA VAL A 115 9.48 -17.57 12.07
C VAL A 115 9.28 -16.57 10.92
N LYS A 116 10.08 -16.68 9.86
CA LYS A 116 9.94 -15.80 8.68
C LYS A 116 8.60 -16.02 7.98
N TYR A 117 8.16 -17.27 7.85
CA TYR A 117 6.88 -17.59 7.23
C TYR A 117 5.71 -16.99 8.01
N GLU A 118 5.68 -17.14 9.33
CA GLU A 118 4.62 -16.53 10.17
C GLU A 118 4.65 -15.00 10.09
N GLN A 119 5.82 -14.38 10.01
CA GLN A 119 5.91 -12.93 9.79
C GLN A 119 5.30 -12.50 8.44
N ILE A 120 5.62 -13.20 7.35
CA ILE A 120 5.07 -12.93 6.01
C ILE A 120 3.55 -13.14 6.00
N LYS A 121 3.07 -14.20 6.65
CA LYS A 121 1.65 -14.51 6.78
C LYS A 121 0.88 -13.40 7.51
N MET A 122 1.42 -12.87 8.61
CA MET A 122 0.83 -11.74 9.32
C MET A 122 0.79 -10.47 8.45
N GLN A 123 1.89 -10.15 7.76
CA GLN A 123 1.95 -9.00 6.85
C GLN A 123 0.95 -9.11 5.71
N ASN A 124 0.80 -10.30 5.11
CA ASN A 124 -0.18 -10.54 4.06
C ASN A 124 -1.62 -10.38 4.56
N ALA A 125 -1.92 -10.83 5.78
CA ALA A 125 -3.24 -10.63 6.39
C ALA A 125 -3.54 -9.14 6.63
N GLU A 126 -2.55 -8.37 7.09
CA GLU A 126 -2.68 -6.91 7.25
C GLU A 126 -2.90 -6.20 5.91
N ILE A 127 -2.14 -6.58 4.88
CA ILE A 127 -2.29 -6.04 3.52
C ILE A 127 -3.68 -6.33 2.97
N LEU A 128 -4.19 -7.55 3.11
CA LEU A 128 -5.54 -7.93 2.66
C LEU A 128 -6.62 -7.08 3.33
N LYS A 129 -6.52 -6.88 4.65
CA LYS A 129 -7.44 -6.01 5.38
C LYS A 129 -7.38 -4.56 4.89
N ASN A 130 -6.18 -4.02 4.67
CA ASN A 130 -6.01 -2.67 4.16
C ASN A 130 -6.60 -2.50 2.74
N PHE A 131 -6.54 -3.54 1.90
CA PHE A 131 -7.18 -3.54 0.59
C PHE A 131 -8.71 -3.50 0.70
N GLU A 132 -9.29 -4.30 1.59
CA GLU A 132 -10.74 -4.31 1.84
C GLU A 132 -11.24 -2.94 2.35
N ASP A 133 -10.52 -2.35 3.31
CA ASP A 133 -10.84 -1.01 3.83
C ASP A 133 -10.74 0.06 2.73
N LEU A 134 -9.74 -0.05 1.84
CA LEU A 134 -9.57 0.87 0.72
C LEU A 134 -10.69 0.71 -0.32
N GLU A 135 -11.08 -0.52 -0.64
CA GLU A 135 -12.18 -0.82 -1.57
C GLU A 135 -13.49 -0.19 -1.07
N ASN A 136 -13.83 -0.42 0.21
CA ASN A 136 -14.99 0.19 0.86
C ASN A 136 -14.94 1.72 0.81
N PHE A 137 -13.80 2.32 1.15
CA PHE A 137 -13.62 3.78 1.09
C PHE A 137 -13.82 4.32 -0.33
N THR A 138 -13.30 3.61 -1.35
CA THR A 138 -13.46 4.03 -2.75
C THR A 138 -14.90 3.92 -3.23
N ALA A 139 -15.63 2.89 -2.81
CA ALA A 139 -17.05 2.73 -3.10
C ALA A 139 -17.88 3.86 -2.47
N ASP A 140 -17.64 4.18 -1.19
CA ASP A 140 -18.32 5.28 -0.48
C ASP A 140 -18.01 6.65 -1.11
N ALA A 141 -16.76 6.88 -1.50
CA ALA A 141 -16.34 8.11 -2.16
C ALA A 141 -17.01 8.25 -3.53
N SER A 142 -17.08 7.16 -4.31
CA SER A 142 -17.78 7.10 -5.59
C SER A 142 -19.26 7.42 -5.42
N LEU A 143 -19.94 6.76 -4.48
CA LEU A 143 -21.35 6.99 -4.17
C LEU A 143 -21.61 8.45 -3.78
N THR A 144 -20.80 9.00 -2.87
CA THR A 144 -20.92 10.40 -2.42
C THR A 144 -20.75 11.37 -3.59
N SER A 145 -19.76 11.14 -4.45
CA SER A 145 -19.53 11.97 -5.63
C SER A 145 -20.67 11.90 -6.63
N GLY A 146 -21.23 10.71 -6.87
CA GLY A 146 -22.38 10.51 -7.75
C GLY A 146 -23.62 11.25 -7.25
N LEU A 147 -23.91 11.18 -5.94
CA LEU A 147 -25.02 11.92 -5.33
C LEU A 147 -24.84 13.43 -5.45
N MET A 148 -23.63 13.96 -5.24
CA MET A 148 -23.34 15.39 -5.40
C MET A 148 -23.50 15.85 -6.86
N ILE A 149 -23.03 15.05 -7.82
CA ILE A 149 -23.20 15.34 -9.25
C ILE A 149 -24.68 15.41 -9.60
N GLN A 150 -25.47 14.42 -9.17
CA GLN A 150 -26.91 14.38 -9.45
C GLN A 150 -27.66 15.59 -8.86
N ASP A 151 -27.33 16.01 -7.64
CA ASP A 151 -27.90 17.22 -7.03
C ASP A 151 -27.56 18.49 -7.84
N LEU A 152 -26.30 18.63 -8.25
CA LEU A 152 -25.85 19.75 -9.06
C LEU A 152 -26.52 19.77 -10.44
N GLU A 153 -26.64 18.62 -11.11
CA GLU A 153 -27.33 18.49 -12.39
C GLU A 153 -28.82 18.88 -12.28
N ASN A 154 -29.50 18.45 -11.22
CA ASN A 154 -30.89 18.85 -10.95
C ASN A 154 -31.02 20.36 -10.77
N ARG A 155 -30.11 20.96 -10.02
CA ARG A 155 -30.11 22.39 -9.77
C ARG A 155 -29.81 23.20 -11.04
N ILE A 156 -28.93 22.72 -11.90
CA ILE A 156 -28.66 23.32 -13.22
C ILE A 156 -29.94 23.28 -14.07
N ARG A 157 -30.59 22.11 -14.21
CA ARG A 157 -31.84 21.98 -14.99
C ARG A 157 -32.94 22.93 -14.52
N ASN A 158 -33.10 23.08 -13.19
CA ASN A 158 -34.08 24.00 -12.62
C ASN A 158 -33.76 25.47 -12.95
N LEU A 159 -32.48 25.84 -12.90
CA LEU A 159 -32.04 27.21 -13.26
C LEU A 159 -32.19 27.48 -14.76
N GLU A 160 -31.86 26.51 -15.62
CA GLU A 160 -32.09 26.61 -17.06
C GLU A 160 -33.56 26.85 -17.39
N ALA A 161 -34.47 26.13 -16.74
CA ALA A 161 -35.91 26.34 -16.91
C ALA A 161 -36.36 27.76 -16.48
N ASP A 162 -35.85 28.28 -15.36
CA ASP A 162 -36.14 29.64 -14.89
C ASP A 162 -35.58 30.71 -15.84
N VAL A 163 -34.37 30.51 -16.39
CA VAL A 163 -33.78 31.41 -17.40
C VAL A 163 -34.65 31.45 -18.65
N ILE A 164 -35.04 30.29 -19.20
CA ILE A 164 -35.91 30.21 -20.38
C ILE A 164 -37.25 30.92 -20.13
N ALA A 165 -37.85 30.73 -18.95
CA ALA A 165 -39.10 31.40 -18.60
C ALA A 165 -38.94 32.93 -18.57
N LYS A 166 -37.84 33.42 -17.97
CA LYS A 166 -37.54 34.86 -17.90
C LYS A 166 -37.22 35.46 -19.27
N GLU A 167 -36.50 34.74 -20.12
CA GLU A 167 -36.22 35.17 -21.50
C GLU A 167 -37.52 35.36 -22.29
N ARG A 168 -38.48 34.43 -22.19
CA ARG A 168 -39.80 34.58 -22.83
C ARG A 168 -40.54 35.83 -22.36
N ILE A 169 -40.56 36.08 -21.05
CA ILE A 169 -41.20 37.28 -20.48
C ILE A 169 -40.51 38.55 -21.01
N ILE A 170 -39.17 38.57 -21.09
CA ILE A 170 -38.42 39.71 -21.61
C ILE A 170 -38.78 39.97 -23.08
N LEU A 171 -38.83 38.91 -23.91
CA LEU A 171 -39.21 39.02 -25.32
C LEU A 171 -40.62 39.60 -25.48
N GLU A 172 -41.61 39.08 -24.73
CA GLU A 172 -42.98 39.59 -24.74
C GLU A 172 -43.05 41.07 -24.33
N LYS A 173 -42.32 41.46 -23.28
CA LYS A 173 -42.25 42.87 -22.84
C LYS A 173 -41.56 43.77 -23.86
N ASN A 174 -40.55 43.26 -24.57
CA ASN A 174 -39.86 44.02 -25.60
C ASN A 174 -40.76 44.27 -26.83
N GLU A 175 -41.54 43.25 -27.23
CA GLU A 175 -42.55 43.40 -28.28
C GLU A 175 -43.62 44.44 -27.91
N ALA A 176 -44.14 44.38 -26.67
CA ALA A 176 -45.07 45.39 -26.16
C ALA A 176 -44.47 46.80 -26.18
N ASN A 177 -43.19 46.95 -25.81
CA ASN A 177 -42.48 48.23 -25.87
C ASN A 177 -42.31 48.75 -27.31
N ASN A 178 -42.00 47.88 -28.27
CA ASN A 178 -41.90 48.26 -29.69
C ASN A 178 -43.23 48.79 -30.22
N ILE A 179 -44.35 48.13 -29.89
CA ILE A 179 -45.69 48.60 -30.26
C ILE A 179 -45.98 49.97 -29.65
N LEU A 180 -45.57 50.21 -28.40
CA LEU A 180 -45.73 51.53 -27.75
C LEU A 180 -44.89 52.61 -28.45
N TRP A 181 -43.65 52.31 -28.83
CA TRP A 181 -42.79 53.22 -29.58
C TRP A 181 -43.41 53.63 -30.92
N GLU A 182 -43.95 52.68 -31.68
CA GLU A 182 -44.65 52.98 -32.95
C GLU A 182 -45.88 53.87 -32.72
N LYS A 183 -46.64 53.64 -31.65
CA LYS A 183 -47.78 54.50 -31.28
C LYS A 183 -47.35 55.92 -30.93
N ILE A 184 -46.26 56.10 -30.18
CA ILE A 184 -45.71 57.41 -29.83
C ILE A 184 -45.31 58.17 -31.10
N LYS A 185 -44.54 57.52 -31.99
CA LYS A 185 -44.11 58.11 -33.26
C LYS A 185 -45.28 58.51 -34.16
N ALA A 186 -46.34 57.70 -34.21
CA ALA A 186 -47.57 58.02 -34.93
C ALA A 186 -48.35 59.21 -34.34
N LEU A 187 -48.21 59.47 -33.04
CA LEU A 187 -48.79 60.64 -32.38
C LEU A 187 -47.95 61.90 -32.61
N GLU A 188 -46.61 61.81 -32.49
CA GLU A 188 -45.68 62.92 -32.78
C GLU A 188 -45.88 63.47 -34.19
N THR A 189 -46.00 62.59 -35.20
CA THR A 189 -46.27 63.01 -36.58
C THR A 189 -47.64 63.67 -36.79
N LYS A 190 -48.64 63.35 -35.96
CA LYS A 190 -49.95 64.04 -35.96
C LYS A 190 -49.85 65.39 -35.27
N GLU A 191 -49.08 65.49 -34.20
CA GLU A 191 -48.83 66.73 -33.47
C GLU A 191 -48.08 67.75 -34.33
N GLU A 192 -47.00 67.35 -35.01
CA GLU A 192 -46.25 68.19 -35.96
C GLU A 192 -47.12 68.69 -37.13
N LYS A 193 -48.00 67.84 -37.68
CA LYS A 193 -48.96 68.24 -38.71
C LYS A 193 -50.03 69.20 -38.19
N SER A 194 -50.40 69.11 -36.92
CA SER A 194 -51.38 70.00 -36.29
C SER A 194 -50.80 71.34 -35.83
N THR A 195 -49.50 71.43 -35.56
CA THR A 195 -48.81 72.69 -35.17
C THR A 195 -48.30 73.50 -36.35
N GLY A 196 -48.29 72.95 -37.57
CA GLY A 196 -48.08 73.69 -38.82
C GLY A 196 -49.26 74.56 -39.26
N GLN A 197 -50.42 74.42 -38.62
CA GLN A 197 -51.58 75.29 -38.77
C GLN A 197 -52.08 75.68 -37.39
N VAL A 198 -51.85 76.93 -37.01
CA VAL A 198 -52.55 77.77 -36.01
C VAL A 198 -51.53 78.61 -35.24
N THR A 199 -51.56 79.87 -35.65
CA THR A 199 -51.11 81.09 -35.01
C THR A 199 -51.45 81.20 -33.52
N ASN A 200 -50.51 81.77 -32.77
CA ASN A 200 -50.69 82.67 -31.62
C ASN A 200 -51.76 82.30 -30.59
N MET A 201 -51.36 81.65 -29.50
CA MET A 201 -52.06 81.80 -28.22
C MET A 201 -51.10 82.06 -27.05
N LYS A 202 -51.39 83.19 -26.40
CA LYS A 202 -50.92 83.74 -25.12
C LYS A 202 -50.35 82.71 -24.13
N ILE A 203 -49.10 82.98 -23.74
CA ILE A 203 -48.43 82.38 -22.59
C ILE A 203 -49.00 83.05 -21.32
N ASP A 204 -49.77 82.31 -20.54
CA ASP A 204 -50.23 82.74 -19.22
C ASP A 204 -49.26 82.17 -18.16
N ASN A 205 -48.29 82.98 -17.74
CA ASN A 205 -47.28 82.60 -16.76
C ASN A 205 -47.89 82.54 -15.34
N LYS A 206 -48.51 81.42 -14.98
CA LYS A 206 -48.78 81.06 -13.58
C LYS A 206 -47.63 80.25 -13.02
N THR A 207 -46.80 80.94 -12.24
CA THR A 207 -45.68 80.40 -11.45
C THR A 207 -46.18 79.30 -10.50
N GLN A 208 -45.92 78.04 -10.86
CA GLN A 208 -46.14 76.91 -9.95
C GLN A 208 -45.02 76.85 -8.91
N LYS A 209 -45.39 76.97 -7.64
CA LYS A 209 -44.51 76.81 -6.48
C LYS A 209 -43.84 75.43 -6.53
N LYS A 210 -42.51 75.41 -6.47
CA LYS A 210 -41.71 74.18 -6.29
C LYS A 210 -42.18 73.43 -5.04
N LYS A 211 -42.82 72.27 -5.21
CA LYS A 211 -42.95 71.29 -4.12
C LYS A 211 -41.56 70.73 -3.79
N LYS A 212 -41.17 70.83 -2.52
CA LYS A 212 -39.96 70.20 -1.96
C LYS A 212 -39.99 68.69 -2.25
N ARG A 213 -38.89 68.20 -2.83
CA ARG A 213 -38.56 66.77 -2.97
C ARG A 213 -38.44 66.15 -1.57
N PRO A 214 -39.09 65.02 -1.25
CA PRO A 214 -38.72 64.24 -0.08
C PRO A 214 -37.31 63.70 -0.27
N ASN A 215 -36.52 63.86 0.79
CA ASN A 215 -35.10 63.60 0.84
C ASN A 215 -34.80 62.10 0.69
N ASN A 216 -33.62 61.79 0.14
CA ASN A 216 -33.03 60.47 -0.03
C ASN A 216 -33.38 59.47 1.08
N LYS A 217 -34.25 58.49 0.79
CA LYS A 217 -34.11 57.16 1.41
C LYS A 217 -33.14 56.38 0.53
N LYS A 218 -31.90 56.26 1.01
CA LYS A 218 -30.88 55.36 0.46
C LYS A 218 -31.53 53.99 0.22
N ARG A 219 -31.79 53.63 -1.03
CA ARG A 219 -32.08 52.25 -1.41
C ARG A 219 -30.80 51.48 -1.04
N LYS A 220 -30.86 50.67 0.02
CA LYS A 220 -29.78 49.72 0.31
C LYS A 220 -29.66 48.83 -0.93
N ARG A 221 -28.66 49.10 -1.78
CA ARG A 221 -28.19 48.08 -2.71
C ARG A 221 -27.73 46.92 -1.84
N ALA A 222 -28.36 45.77 -1.99
CA ALA A 222 -27.74 44.53 -1.54
C ALA A 222 -26.42 44.44 -2.30
N ARG A 223 -25.30 44.66 -1.59
CA ARG A 223 -24.01 44.18 -2.06
C ARG A 223 -24.12 42.66 -1.97
N SER A 224 -24.09 41.97 -3.11
CA SER A 224 -23.72 40.57 -3.12
C SER A 224 -22.34 40.50 -2.48
N ILE A 225 -22.28 39.97 -1.26
CA ILE A 225 -21.04 39.41 -0.75
C ILE A 225 -20.85 38.16 -1.59
N THR A 226 -20.05 38.26 -2.65
CA THR A 226 -19.33 37.09 -3.16
C THR A 226 -18.52 36.57 -1.98
N LYS A 227 -19.10 35.63 -1.23
CA LYS A 227 -18.29 34.63 -0.56
C LYS A 227 -17.69 33.82 -1.69
N THR A 228 -16.53 34.25 -2.16
CA THR A 228 -15.56 33.38 -2.80
C THR A 228 -15.24 32.31 -1.75
N GLY A 229 -16.11 31.31 -1.67
CA GLY A 229 -15.81 30.03 -1.04
C GLY A 229 -14.78 29.39 -1.95
N THR A 230 -13.52 29.67 -1.64
CA THR A 230 -12.36 29.20 -2.35
C THR A 230 -12.45 27.67 -2.45
N ILE A 231 -12.55 27.16 -3.67
CA ILE A 231 -12.48 25.73 -4.03
C ILE A 231 -11.12 25.12 -3.62
N THR A 232 -10.19 25.93 -3.11
CA THR A 232 -8.85 25.52 -2.68
C THR A 232 -8.86 24.67 -1.42
N ASP A 233 -9.79 24.87 -0.49
CA ASP A 233 -9.68 24.24 0.84
C ASP A 233 -10.01 22.74 0.79
N ILE A 234 -10.99 22.35 -0.04
CA ILE A 234 -11.37 20.94 -0.24
C ILE A 234 -10.27 20.18 -1.01
N VAL A 235 -9.60 20.85 -1.95
CA VAL A 235 -8.52 20.25 -2.74
C VAL A 235 -7.29 20.04 -1.86
N ILE A 236 -6.93 21.00 -1.01
CA ILE A 236 -5.78 20.91 -0.10
C ILE A 236 -5.99 19.75 0.89
N ASP A 237 -7.18 19.63 1.46
CA ASP A 237 -7.48 18.63 2.49
C ASP A 237 -7.49 17.19 1.92
N LYS A 238 -8.05 16.99 0.72
CA LYS A 238 -7.98 15.72 -0.01
C LYS A 238 -6.54 15.36 -0.41
N LYS A 239 -5.74 16.34 -0.85
CA LYS A 239 -4.35 16.13 -1.26
C LYS A 239 -3.46 15.74 -0.06
N ILE A 240 -3.70 16.33 1.11
CA ILE A 240 -3.02 15.97 2.37
C ILE A 240 -3.42 14.56 2.83
N LYS A 241 -4.70 14.21 2.76
CA LYS A 241 -5.20 12.89 3.20
C LYS A 241 -4.66 11.76 2.32
N ILE A 242 -4.64 11.95 0.99
CA ILE A 242 -4.06 10.99 0.05
C ILE A 242 -2.55 10.84 0.30
N LYS A 243 -1.81 11.95 0.48
CA LYS A 243 -0.37 11.91 0.73
C LYS A 243 0.00 11.13 2.00
N ASN A 244 -0.83 11.22 3.04
CA ASN A 244 -0.61 10.48 4.30
C ASN A 244 -0.91 8.98 4.15
N ILE A 245 -1.92 8.60 3.36
CA ILE A 245 -2.23 7.19 3.07
C ILE A 245 -1.06 6.53 2.32
N TRP A 246 -0.55 7.19 1.27
CA TRP A 246 0.59 6.67 0.50
C TRP A 246 1.89 6.55 1.31
N LYS A 247 2.08 7.43 2.31
CA LYS A 247 3.25 7.39 3.21
C LYS A 247 3.22 6.22 4.20
N ASN A 248 2.04 5.67 4.48
CA ASN A 248 1.84 4.55 5.39
C ASN A 248 1.78 3.19 4.67
N ILE A 249 1.50 3.17 3.36
CA ILE A 249 1.43 1.95 2.54
C ILE A 249 2.80 1.53 1.98
N LEU A 250 3.74 2.46 1.78
CA LEU A 250 5.07 2.15 1.24
C LEU A 250 6.07 1.79 2.36
N PRO A 251 6.59 0.55 2.42
CA PRO A 251 7.69 0.24 3.31
C PRO A 251 8.90 1.07 2.89
N ARG A 252 9.58 1.69 3.86
CA ARG A 252 10.86 2.40 3.68
C ARG A 252 11.93 1.41 3.19
N SER A 253 11.97 1.14 1.89
CA SER A 253 13.12 0.57 1.20
C SER A 253 13.73 1.65 0.31
N HIS A 254 15.06 1.68 0.23
CA HIS A 254 15.90 2.72 -0.36
C HIS A 254 15.74 2.94 -1.89
N VAL A 255 14.66 2.45 -2.51
CA VAL A 255 14.41 2.56 -3.95
C VAL A 255 13.50 3.75 -4.31
N THR A 256 12.86 4.39 -3.32
CA THR A 256 11.88 5.47 -3.54
C THR A 256 12.48 6.83 -3.92
N SER A 257 13.81 6.99 -3.95
CA SER A 257 14.43 8.27 -4.36
C SER A 257 14.25 8.58 -5.86
N HIS A 258 13.98 7.59 -6.71
CA HIS A 258 13.94 7.81 -8.16
C HIS A 258 12.53 8.14 -8.69
N PHE A 259 11.47 7.74 -7.99
CA PHE A 259 10.09 7.91 -8.48
C PHE A 259 9.45 9.24 -8.05
N MET A 260 9.93 9.86 -6.97
CA MET A 260 9.42 11.17 -6.50
C MET A 260 9.99 12.38 -7.26
N MET A 261 10.99 12.19 -8.13
CA MET A 261 11.53 13.27 -8.98
C MET A 261 10.66 13.59 -10.21
N TYR A 262 9.73 12.71 -10.60
CA TYR A 262 8.96 12.85 -11.85
C TYR A 262 7.56 13.49 -11.68
N LEU A 263 7.17 13.88 -10.47
CA LEU A 263 5.86 14.49 -10.20
C LEU A 263 5.92 15.96 -9.76
N GLY A 264 7.09 16.60 -9.90
CA GLY A 264 7.27 18.04 -9.73
C GLY A 264 7.79 18.65 -11.02
N ASP A 265 6.88 18.91 -11.96
CA ASP A 265 6.93 19.99 -12.97
C ASP A 265 6.06 19.61 -14.18
N ARG A 266 4.78 19.95 -14.10
CA ARG A 266 3.88 20.30 -15.21
C ARG A 266 2.59 20.91 -14.67
#